data_AF-A0A958UVZ5-F1
#
_entry.id   AF-A0A958UVZ5-F1
#
_cell.length_a   1.000
_cell.length_b   1.000
_cell.length_c   1.000
_cell.angle_alpha   90.00
_cell.angle_beta   90.00
_cell.angle_gamma   90.00
#
_symmetry.space_group_name_H-M   'P 1'
#
loop_
_entity.id
_entity.type
_entity.pdbx_description
1 polymer ?
#
loop_
_entity_poly.entity_id
_entity_poly.type
_entity_poly.pdbx_seq_one_letter_code
_entity_poly.pdbx_strand_id
1 'polypeptide(L)'
;PQLYYEFMPVDSVDIPEEFQLNHIYEITMTYTRPDDCYAYSDVYYANDGGNTRTVAVICTVYQDDNCLPLDYPEYEVSFNFKPTSLGTYVFNFWQGEDENGEDQFMVIEVPVTE
;
A
#
# COMPACT_ATOMS: atom_id res chain seq x y z
N PRO A 1 -19.59 13.73 13.91
CA PRO A 1 -18.16 13.40 13.65
C PRO A 1 -17.77 13.80 12.22
N GLN A 2 -16.80 14.70 12.10
CA GLN A 2 -16.17 15.01 10.82
C GLN A 2 -15.13 13.92 10.54
N LEU A 3 -15.10 13.42 9.30
CA LEU A 3 -14.13 12.42 8.87
C LEU A 3 -13.56 12.82 7.51
N TYR A 4 -12.36 12.33 7.22
CA TYR A 4 -11.71 12.47 5.92
C TYR A 4 -10.89 11.21 5.62
N TYR A 5 -10.43 11.09 4.38
CA TYR A 5 -9.55 10.00 3.95
C TYR A 5 -8.12 10.52 3.80
N GLU A 6 -7.17 9.72 4.23
CA GLU A 6 -5.74 10.02 4.17
C GLU A 6 -4.99 8.80 3.65
N PHE A 7 -3.96 9.03 2.83
CA PHE A 7 -3.03 7.99 2.44
C PHE A 7 -2.02 7.73 3.56
N MET A 8 -1.76 6.46 3.84
CA MET A 8 -0.76 6.07 4.83
C MET A 8 0.54 5.63 4.13
N PRO A 9 1.71 6.13 4.57
CA PRO A 9 3.00 5.66 4.08
C PRO A 9 3.15 4.15 4.31
N VAL A 10 3.60 3.44 3.28
CA VAL A 10 3.92 2.01 3.40
C VAL A 10 5.31 1.85 3.99
N ASP A 11 5.39 1.15 5.12
CA ASP A 11 6.64 0.90 5.86
C ASP A 11 7.38 -0.31 5.28
N SER A 12 6.66 -1.40 4.97
CA SER A 12 7.21 -2.61 4.37
C SER A 12 6.18 -3.37 3.54
N VAL A 13 6.67 -4.22 2.65
CA VAL A 13 5.84 -5.09 1.80
C VAL A 13 6.39 -6.50 1.83
N ASP A 14 5.52 -7.48 2.10
CA ASP A 14 5.76 -8.89 1.82
C ASP A 14 5.19 -9.21 0.44
N ILE A 15 6.09 -9.50 -0.49
CA ILE A 15 5.80 -9.77 -1.89
C ILE A 15 6.79 -10.81 -2.41
N PRO A 16 6.34 -11.82 -3.16
CA PRO A 16 7.23 -12.80 -3.79
C PRO A 16 8.30 -12.16 -4.67
N GLU A 17 9.50 -12.75 -4.66
CA GLU A 17 10.60 -12.34 -5.56
C GLU A 17 10.33 -12.68 -7.04
N GLU A 18 9.36 -13.56 -7.33
CA GLU A 18 8.97 -13.98 -8.67
C GLU A 18 7.49 -14.38 -8.69
N PHE A 19 6.82 -14.12 -9.82
CA PHE A 19 5.48 -14.61 -10.06
C PHE A 19 5.40 -15.61 -11.22
N GLN A 20 4.39 -16.48 -11.17
CA GLN A 20 3.99 -17.34 -12.26
C GLN A 20 2.78 -16.74 -12.99
N LEU A 21 2.81 -16.79 -14.31
CA LEU A 21 1.76 -16.26 -15.16
C LEU A 21 0.40 -16.87 -14.79
N ASN A 22 -0.60 -16.03 -14.61
CA ASN A 22 -1.96 -16.41 -14.25
C ASN A 22 -2.16 -17.06 -12.87
N HIS A 23 -1.17 -17.01 -11.97
CA HIS A 23 -1.34 -17.41 -10.57
C HIS A 23 -1.75 -16.20 -9.70
N ILE A 24 -2.47 -16.45 -8.61
CA ILE A 24 -2.88 -15.39 -7.68
C ILE A 24 -1.90 -15.38 -6.51
N TYR A 25 -1.39 -14.20 -6.19
CA TYR A 25 -0.50 -13.93 -5.08
C TYR A 25 -1.16 -12.94 -4.13
N GLU A 26 -1.08 -13.22 -2.83
CA GLU A 26 -1.41 -12.24 -1.80
C GLU A 26 -0.17 -11.38 -1.55
N ILE A 27 -0.33 -10.06 -1.64
CA ILE A 27 0.71 -9.07 -1.35
C ILE A 27 0.29 -8.36 -0.07
N THR A 28 1.14 -8.37 0.94
CA THR A 28 0.85 -7.78 2.25
C THR A 28 1.69 -6.52 2.45
N MET A 29 1.03 -5.43 2.83
CA MET A 29 1.68 -4.17 3.18
C MET A 29 1.53 -3.91 4.67
N THR A 30 2.59 -3.42 5.30
CA THR A 30 2.59 -2.94 6.68
C THR A 30 2.68 -1.43 6.67
N TYR A 31 1.84 -0.78 7.49
CA TYR A 31 1.90 0.67 7.72
C TYR A 31 1.63 0.97 9.20
N THR A 32 2.08 2.13 9.64
CA THR A 32 1.93 2.59 11.02
C THR A 32 0.74 3.54 11.15
N ARG A 33 -0.18 3.24 12.06
CA ARG A 33 -1.29 4.12 12.43
C ARG A 33 -0.86 5.07 13.55
N PRO A 34 -1.06 6.38 13.40
CA PRO A 34 -0.70 7.36 14.44
C PRO A 34 -1.40 7.12 15.79
N ASP A 35 -2.71 6.84 15.76
CA ASP A 35 -3.54 6.64 16.94
C ASP A 35 -4.83 5.85 16.59
N ASP A 36 -5.73 5.66 17.56
CA ASP A 36 -6.98 4.93 17.38
C ASP A 36 -8.06 5.65 16.55
N CYS A 37 -7.84 6.91 16.15
CA CYS A 37 -8.70 7.62 15.21
C CYS A 37 -8.38 7.30 13.74
N TYR A 38 -7.30 6.58 13.46
CA TYR A 38 -6.97 6.07 12.14
C TYR A 38 -7.52 4.65 11.99
N ALA A 39 -8.50 4.49 11.10
CA ALA A 39 -9.08 3.20 10.75
C ALA A 39 -8.77 2.86 9.30
N TYR A 40 -8.29 1.64 9.05
CA TYR A 40 -8.15 1.11 7.69
C TYR A 40 -9.46 1.28 6.91
N SER A 41 -9.36 1.82 5.69
CA SER A 41 -10.50 2.01 4.80
C SER A 41 -10.40 1.13 3.56
N ASP A 42 -9.33 1.29 2.80
CA ASP A 42 -9.15 0.61 1.51
C ASP A 42 -7.69 0.61 1.07
N VAL A 43 -7.39 -0.08 -0.02
CA VAL A 43 -6.12 -0.01 -0.74
C VAL A 43 -6.35 0.69 -2.07
N TYR A 44 -5.66 1.80 -2.29
CA TYR A 44 -5.56 2.41 -3.61
C TYR A 44 -4.73 1.52 -4.51
N TYR A 45 -5.22 1.26 -5.73
CA TYR A 45 -4.53 0.46 -6.72
C TYR A 45 -4.75 1.04 -8.12
N ALA A 46 -3.67 1.45 -8.77
CA ALA A 46 -3.66 2.00 -10.12
C ALA A 46 -2.78 1.17 -11.05
N ASN A 47 -3.22 1.07 -12.31
CA ASN A 47 -2.39 0.56 -13.41
C ASN A 47 -1.93 1.76 -14.25
N ASP A 48 -0.66 2.13 -14.11
CA ASP A 48 -0.07 3.30 -14.77
C ASP A 48 0.37 3.01 -16.23
N GLY A 49 -0.01 1.83 -16.73
CA GLY A 49 0.34 1.34 -18.06
C GLY A 49 1.27 0.13 -18.00
N GLY A 50 1.04 -0.80 -18.92
CA GLY A 50 1.84 -2.03 -19.01
C GLY A 50 1.84 -2.82 -17.69
N ASN A 51 3.04 -3.09 -17.18
CA ASN A 51 3.26 -3.86 -15.96
C ASN A 51 3.57 -2.97 -14.74
N THR A 52 3.34 -1.65 -14.81
CA THR A 52 3.55 -0.73 -13.68
C THR A 52 2.28 -0.61 -12.84
N ARG A 53 2.41 -0.70 -11.52
CA ARG A 53 1.32 -0.58 -10.54
C ARG A 53 1.70 0.44 -9.49
N THR A 54 0.78 1.33 -9.14
CA THR A 54 0.91 2.20 -7.99
C THR A 54 -0.08 1.77 -6.91
N VAL A 55 0.40 1.62 -5.68
CA VAL A 55 -0.36 1.07 -4.56
C VAL A 55 -0.16 1.95 -3.33
N ALA A 56 -1.25 2.24 -2.62
CA ALA A 56 -1.20 2.99 -1.36
C ALA A 56 -2.28 2.51 -0.38
N VAL A 57 -2.06 2.69 0.91
CA VAL A 57 -3.06 2.41 1.94
C VAL A 57 -3.92 3.65 2.19
N ILE A 58 -5.23 3.49 2.31
CA ILE A 58 -6.17 4.57 2.65
C ILE A 58 -6.73 4.30 4.05
N CYS A 59 -6.61 5.29 4.94
CA CYS A 59 -7.30 5.32 6.22
C CYS A 59 -8.46 6.31 6.20
N THR A 60 -9.53 5.97 6.93
CA THR A 60 -10.49 6.96 7.43
C THR A 60 -9.93 7.55 8.71
N VAL A 61 -9.88 8.87 8.78
CA VAL A 61 -9.45 9.61 9.97
C VAL A 61 -10.66 10.26 10.62
N TYR A 62 -10.93 9.89 11.86
CA TYR A 62 -11.97 10.51 12.68
C TYR A 62 -11.43 11.75 13.37
N GLN A 63 -12.03 12.91 13.14
CA GLN A 63 -11.68 14.11 13.89
C GLN A 63 -12.35 14.07 15.27
N ASP A 64 -11.63 13.55 16.25
CA ASP A 64 -11.97 13.54 17.67
C ASP A 64 -10.79 14.10 18.47
N ASP A 65 -11.07 14.80 19.57
CA ASP A 65 -10.03 15.34 20.46
C ASP A 65 -9.54 14.29 21.47
N ASN A 66 -10.16 13.10 21.50
CA ASN A 66 -9.87 12.05 22.48
C ASN A 66 -9.15 10.82 21.89
N CYS A 67 -8.48 10.96 20.74
CA CYS A 67 -7.70 9.87 20.16
C CYS A 67 -6.62 9.41 21.14
N LEU A 68 -6.50 8.09 21.32
CA LEU A 68 -5.55 7.46 22.22
C LEU A 68 -4.40 6.82 21.45
N PRO A 69 -3.18 6.83 22.01
CA PRO A 69 -2.07 6.11 21.42
C PRO A 69 -2.36 4.62 21.36
N LEU A 70 -1.89 3.97 20.30
CA LEU A 70 -2.01 2.54 20.10
C LEU A 70 -0.83 1.80 20.77
N ASP A 71 -1.12 0.72 21.50
CA ASP A 71 -0.07 -0.18 22.02
C ASP A 71 0.68 -0.90 20.88
N TYR A 72 -0.02 -1.15 19.76
CA TYR A 72 0.49 -1.78 18.54
C TYR A 72 0.05 -0.95 17.33
N PRO A 73 0.85 0.04 16.91
CA PRO A 73 0.47 0.97 15.84
C PRO A 73 0.65 0.37 14.44
N GLU A 74 1.54 -0.62 14.29
CA GLU A 74 1.73 -1.36 13.04
C GLU A 74 0.46 -2.13 12.67
N TYR A 75 0.09 -2.07 11.39
CA TYR A 75 -1.09 -2.74 10.87
C TYR A 75 -0.81 -3.31 9.47
N GLU A 76 -1.22 -4.55 9.27
CA GLU A 76 -1.02 -5.28 8.01
C GLU A 76 -2.31 -5.32 7.20
N VAL A 77 -2.19 -5.08 5.90
CA VAL A 77 -3.28 -5.16 4.93
C VAL A 77 -2.82 -5.88 3.68
N SER A 78 -3.66 -6.77 3.16
CA SER A 78 -3.34 -7.58 2.00
C SER A 78 -4.25 -7.27 0.81
N PHE A 79 -3.72 -7.42 -0.40
CA PHE A 79 -4.51 -7.47 -1.63
C PHE A 79 -4.04 -8.60 -2.53
N ASN A 80 -4.94 -9.10 -3.38
CA ASN A 80 -4.64 -10.16 -4.32
C ASN A 80 -4.21 -9.59 -5.67
N PHE A 81 -3.09 -10.10 -6.19
CA PHE A 81 -2.55 -9.75 -7.50
C PHE A 81 -2.42 -10.98 -8.39
N LYS A 82 -2.72 -10.81 -9.68
CA LYS A 82 -2.58 -11.86 -10.69
C LYS A 82 -1.84 -11.29 -11.92
N PRO A 83 -0.59 -11.69 -12.19
CA PRO A 83 0.08 -11.28 -13.42
C PRO A 83 -0.60 -11.94 -14.62
N THR A 84 -0.90 -11.15 -15.64
CA THR A 84 -1.54 -11.60 -16.89
C THR A 84 -0.66 -11.41 -18.12
N SER A 85 0.57 -10.95 -17.91
CA SER A 85 1.59 -10.70 -18.93
C SER A 85 2.95 -11.16 -18.44
N LEU A 86 3.78 -11.64 -19.36
CA LEU A 86 5.19 -11.91 -19.09
C LEU A 86 5.98 -10.60 -18.95
N GLY A 87 7.20 -10.72 -18.42
CA GLY A 87 8.10 -9.60 -18.15
C GLY A 87 8.09 -9.22 -16.67
N THR A 88 8.62 -8.05 -16.35
CA THR A 88 8.74 -7.57 -14.96
C THR A 88 7.58 -6.64 -14.63
N TYR A 89 6.94 -6.88 -13.49
CA TYR A 89 6.03 -5.93 -12.87
C TYR A 89 6.79 -4.98 -11.96
N VAL A 90 6.46 -3.70 -12.06
CA VAL A 90 7.04 -2.64 -11.23
C VAL A 90 5.93 -2.14 -10.31
N PHE A 91 6.10 -2.31 -9.01
CA PHE A 91 5.18 -1.79 -7.99
C PHE A 91 5.78 -0.57 -7.33
N ASN A 92 5.04 0.54 -7.35
CA ASN A 92 5.33 1.76 -6.62
C ASN A 92 4.42 1.80 -5.39
N PHE A 93 4.94 1.45 -4.22
CA PHE A 93 4.21 1.57 -2.96
C PHE A 93 4.46 2.95 -2.37
N TRP A 94 3.41 3.75 -2.16
CA TRP A 94 3.54 5.14 -1.72
C TRP A 94 4.11 5.25 -0.30
N GLN A 95 5.05 6.18 -0.09
CA GLN A 95 5.78 6.38 1.17
C GLN A 95 5.64 7.78 1.76
N GLY A 96 4.74 8.61 1.24
CA GLY A 96 4.64 10.01 1.64
C GLY A 96 5.12 10.96 0.56
N GLU A 97 5.13 12.24 0.89
CA GLU A 97 5.72 13.31 0.09
C GLU A 97 7.02 13.79 0.73
N ASP A 98 7.95 14.29 -0.08
CA ASP A 98 9.17 14.94 0.40
C ASP A 98 8.93 16.40 0.86
N GLU A 99 9.99 17.13 1.22
CA GLU A 99 9.91 18.55 1.62
C GLU A 99 9.35 19.48 0.52
N ASN A 100 9.35 19.05 -0.74
CA ASN A 100 8.85 19.80 -1.88
C ASN A 100 7.39 19.43 -2.25
N GLY A 101 6.80 18.45 -1.56
CA GLY A 101 5.48 17.90 -1.89
C GLY A 101 5.53 16.90 -3.06
N GLU A 102 6.69 16.30 -3.33
CA GLU A 102 6.82 15.27 -4.37
C GLU A 102 6.63 13.87 -3.79
N ASP A 103 5.71 13.09 -4.37
CA ASP A 103 5.43 11.71 -3.98
C ASP A 103 6.69 10.83 -4.01
N GLN A 104 6.91 10.11 -2.92
CA GLN A 104 7.97 9.12 -2.77
C GLN A 104 7.39 7.72 -2.80
N PHE A 105 8.13 6.78 -3.39
CA PHE A 105 7.69 5.39 -3.56
C PHE A 105 8.78 4.39 -3.21
N MET A 106 8.38 3.32 -2.52
CA MET A 106 9.13 2.07 -2.47
C MET A 106 8.87 1.32 -3.76
N VAL A 107 9.91 1.20 -4.59
CA VAL A 107 9.83 0.53 -5.89
C VAL A 107 10.28 -0.93 -5.76
N ILE A 108 9.40 -1.87 -6.12
CA ILE A 108 9.70 -3.30 -6.15
C ILE A 108 9.47 -3.85 -7.55
N GLU A 109 10.48 -4.53 -8.08
CA GLU A 109 10.43 -5.17 -9.40
C GLU A 109 10.30 -6.69 -9.25
N VAL A 110 9.26 -7.29 -9.84
CA VAL A 110 8.97 -8.73 -9.74
C VAL A 110 8.84 -9.34 -11.14
N PRO A 111 9.77 -10.22 -11.56
CA PRO A 111 9.68 -10.93 -12.84
C PRO A 111 8.52 -11.94 -12.86
N VAL A 112 7.96 -12.17 -14.04
CA VAL A 112 6.94 -13.18 -14.30
C VAL A 112 7.49 -14.28 -15.20
N THR A 113 7.39 -15.51 -14.73
CA THR A 113 7.72 -16.73 -15.48
C THR A 113 6.48 -17.48 -15.93
N GLU A 114 6.68 -18.44 -16.82
CA GLU A 114 5.64 -19.39 -17.24
C GLU A 114 5.32 -20.43 -16.16
#